data_AF-A0A917HWL0-F1
#
_entry.id   AF-A0A917HWL0-F1
#
_cell.length_a   1.000
_cell.length_b   1.000
_cell.length_c   1.000
_cell.angle_alpha   90.00
_cell.angle_beta   90.00
_cell.angle_gamma   90.00
#
_symmetry.space_group_name_H-M   'P 1'
#
loop_
_entity.id
_entity.type
_entity.pdbx_description
1 polymer ?
#
loop_
_entity_poly.entity_id
_entity_poly.type
_entity_poly.pdbx_seq_one_letter_code
_entity_poly.pdbx_strand_id
1 'polypeptide(L)'
;MFVGNTYSFKRQRMNDVCPHCGFRFEIEPGYFYAAMYVSYGLSMAQVIVIGLLTYQFTKSESPWVYLGVLMVAILIFAPFNFRYSRLILLHYLTPKVKYDPKYEDELNEELS
;
A
#
# COMPACT_ATOMS: atom_id res chain seq x y z
N MET A 1 -5.63 2.18 10.85
CA MET A 1 -6.30 1.83 9.56
C MET A 1 -6.39 0.32 9.35
N PHE A 2 -5.28 -0.42 9.39
CA PHE A 2 -5.25 -1.87 9.25
C PHE A 2 -5.15 -2.56 10.63
N VAL A 3 -5.77 -3.72 10.79
CA VAL A 3 -5.60 -4.56 11.98
C VAL A 3 -4.57 -5.67 11.69
N GLY A 4 -3.44 -5.62 12.40
CA GLY A 4 -2.38 -6.64 12.35
C GLY A 4 -1.19 -6.36 11.43
N ASN A 5 -0.29 -7.34 11.34
CA ASN A 5 1.01 -7.19 10.68
C ASN A 5 0.94 -7.31 9.14
N THR A 6 1.87 -6.66 8.42
CA THR A 6 1.87 -6.59 6.94
C THR A 6 1.95 -7.96 6.28
N TYR A 7 2.80 -8.85 6.78
CA TYR A 7 2.97 -10.21 6.26
C TYR A 7 2.12 -11.27 6.96
N SER A 8 1.09 -10.86 7.72
CA SER A 8 0.21 -11.84 8.36
C SER A 8 -0.56 -12.62 7.30
N PHE A 9 -0.46 -13.96 7.33
CA PHE A 9 -1.21 -14.89 6.48
C PHE A 9 -2.73 -14.87 6.75
N LYS A 10 -3.17 -14.22 7.83
CA LYS A 10 -4.59 -13.96 8.07
C LYS A 10 -5.07 -12.82 7.17
N ARG A 11 -6.34 -12.90 6.76
CA ARG A 11 -7.00 -11.88 5.94
C ARG A 11 -6.69 -10.48 6.48
N GLN A 12 -6.06 -9.66 5.65
CA GLN A 12 -5.78 -8.26 5.95
C GLN A 12 -7.11 -7.53 6.11
N ARG A 13 -7.54 -7.31 7.36
CA ARG A 13 -8.78 -6.61 7.67
C ARG A 13 -8.46 -5.13 7.89
N MET A 14 -9.30 -4.29 7.30
CA MET A 14 -9.26 -2.84 7.50
C MET A 14 -10.40 -2.47 8.44
N ASN A 15 -10.18 -1.47 9.29
CA ASN A 15 -11.26 -0.90 10.08
C ASN A 15 -12.08 0.03 9.19
N ASP A 16 -13.42 0.02 9.33
CA ASP A 16 -14.29 0.93 8.57
C ASP A 16 -14.22 2.36 9.13
N VAL A 17 -14.04 2.45 10.46
CA VAL A 17 -13.91 3.69 11.23
C VAL A 17 -12.64 3.62 12.08
N CYS A 18 -11.93 4.74 12.18
CA CYS A 18 -10.77 4.88 13.05
C CYS A 18 -11.22 4.86 14.53
N PRO A 19 -10.67 3.97 15.37
CA PRO A 19 -11.07 3.87 16.78
C PRO A 19 -10.66 5.08 17.62
N HIS A 20 -9.66 5.86 17.19
CA HIS A 20 -9.16 7.02 17.93
C HIS A 20 -9.92 8.31 17.59
N CYS A 21 -9.97 8.68 16.31
CA CYS A 21 -10.57 9.93 15.85
C CYS A 21 -12.01 9.78 15.31
N GLY A 22 -12.57 8.58 15.24
CA GLY A 22 -13.91 8.35 14.68
C GLY A 22 -14.01 8.56 13.17
N PHE A 23 -12.87 8.70 12.47
CA PHE A 23 -12.84 8.97 11.03
C PHE A 23 -13.26 7.75 10.20
N ARG A 24 -14.21 7.92 9.27
CA ARG A 24 -14.65 6.86 8.34
C ARG A 24 -13.73 6.79 7.12
N PHE A 25 -13.08 5.65 6.92
CA PHE A 25 -12.11 5.47 5.81
C PHE A 25 -12.80 5.39 4.44
N GLU A 26 -14.05 4.96 4.38
CA GLU A 26 -14.90 5.05 3.18
C GLU A 26 -15.51 6.45 3.08
N ILE A 27 -14.79 7.35 2.44
CA ILE A 27 -15.19 8.75 2.27
C ILE A 27 -16.22 8.88 1.13
N GLU A 28 -15.99 8.16 0.03
CA GLU A 28 -16.79 8.24 -1.20
C GLU A 28 -17.26 6.84 -1.64
N PRO A 29 -18.48 6.72 -2.21
CA PRO A 29 -18.93 5.46 -2.79
C PRO A 29 -17.97 5.04 -3.91
N GLY A 30 -17.40 3.84 -3.82
CA GLY A 30 -16.41 3.34 -4.77
C GLY A 30 -14.95 3.59 -4.39
N TYR A 31 -14.66 4.11 -3.19
CA TYR A 31 -13.29 4.28 -2.68
C TYR A 31 -12.41 3.02 -2.85
N PHE A 32 -12.96 1.83 -2.61
CA PHE A 32 -12.20 0.58 -2.81
C PHE A 32 -11.86 0.27 -4.27
N TYR A 33 -12.72 0.67 -5.21
CA TYR A 33 -12.43 0.53 -6.64
C TYR A 33 -11.31 1.49 -7.05
N ALA A 34 -11.35 2.74 -6.58
CA ALA A 34 -10.25 3.68 -6.81
C ALA A 34 -8.92 3.15 -6.22
N ALA A 35 -8.95 2.56 -5.02
CA ALA A 35 -7.77 1.96 -4.41
C ALA A 35 -7.22 0.81 -5.26
N MET A 36 -8.08 -0.02 -5.84
CA MET A 36 -7.67 -1.08 -6.76
C MET A 36 -6.87 -0.52 -7.95
N TYR A 37 -7.32 0.58 -8.57
CA TYR A 37 -6.59 1.22 -9.67
C TYR A 37 -5.22 1.76 -9.24
N VAL A 38 -5.12 2.39 -8.06
CA VAL A 38 -3.83 2.84 -7.52
C VAL A 38 -2.88 1.65 -7.31
N SER A 39 -3.39 0.53 -6.78
CA SER A 39 -2.60 -0.69 -6.59
C SER A 39 -2.09 -1.27 -7.91
N TYR A 40 -2.90 -1.19 -8.97
CA TYR A 40 -2.51 -1.62 -10.30
C TYR A 40 -1.37 -0.74 -10.85
N GLY A 41 -1.49 0.58 -10.71
CA GLY A 41 -0.44 1.52 -11.10
C GLY A 41 0.89 1.27 -10.36
N LEU A 42 0.83 1.03 -9.05
CA LEU A 42 2.01 0.66 -8.25
C LEU A 42 2.64 -0.65 -8.72
N SER A 43 1.81 -1.66 -9.02
CA SER A 43 2.30 -2.97 -9.47
C SER A 43 2.97 -2.85 -10.85
N MET A 44 2.43 -2.02 -11.76
CA MET A 44 3.05 -1.74 -13.05
C MET A 44 4.40 -1.05 -12.89
N ALA A 45 4.48 0.00 -12.07
CA ALA A 45 5.75 0.67 -11.78
C ALA A 45 6.77 -0.32 -11.17
N GLN A 46 6.34 -1.18 -10.26
CA GLN A 46 7.19 -2.20 -9.64
C GLN A 46 7.75 -3.18 -10.68
N VAL A 47 6.91 -3.72 -11.57
CA VAL A 47 7.35 -4.68 -12.61
C VAL A 47 8.38 -4.03 -13.53
N ILE A 48 8.16 -2.77 -13.94
CA ILE A 48 9.10 -2.02 -14.79
C ILE A 48 10.45 -1.86 -14.07
N VAL A 49 10.43 -1.38 -12.82
CA VAL A 49 11.66 -1.15 -12.03
C VAL A 49 12.42 -2.46 -11.83
N ILE A 50 11.74 -3.53 -11.44
CA ILE A 50 12.39 -4.82 -11.17
C ILE A 50 12.89 -5.46 -12.47
N GLY A 51 12.16 -5.30 -13.59
CA GLY A 51 12.60 -5.75 -14.90
C GLY A 51 13.91 -5.07 -15.32
N LEU A 52 13.98 -3.74 -15.18
CA LEU A 52 15.19 -2.96 -15.47
C LEU A 52 16.37 -3.34 -14.55
N LEU A 53 16.12 -3.51 -13.25
CA LEU A 53 17.14 -3.96 -12.30
C LEU A 53 17.66 -5.35 -12.67
N THR A 54 16.77 -6.28 -13.00
CA THR A 54 17.14 -7.65 -13.40
C THR A 54 17.99 -7.63 -14.66
N TYR A 55 17.63 -6.82 -15.66
CA TYR A 55 18.43 -6.63 -16.86
C TYR A 55 19.84 -6.10 -16.53
N GLN A 56 19.93 -5.08 -15.68
CA GLN A 56 21.21 -4.46 -15.31
C GLN A 56 22.15 -5.41 -14.54
N PHE A 57 21.62 -6.22 -13.63
CA PHE A 57 22.41 -7.13 -12.79
C PHE A 57 22.78 -8.43 -13.51
N THR A 58 21.82 -9.06 -14.18
CA THR A 58 22.01 -10.40 -14.74
C THR A 58 22.56 -10.34 -16.17
N LYS A 59 22.24 -9.30 -16.96
CA LYS A 59 22.60 -9.18 -18.40
C LYS A 59 22.28 -10.40 -19.27
N SER A 60 21.50 -11.36 -18.75
CA SER A 60 21.13 -12.57 -19.46
C SER A 60 19.88 -12.32 -20.28
N GLU A 61 19.82 -12.91 -21.46
CA GLU A 61 18.65 -12.88 -22.35
C GLU A 61 17.64 -13.99 -22.00
N SER A 62 17.91 -14.78 -20.96
CA SER A 62 17.06 -15.91 -20.62
C SER A 62 15.72 -15.45 -19.99
N PRO A 63 14.57 -15.80 -20.58
CA PRO A 63 13.26 -15.35 -20.08
C PRO A 63 12.91 -15.93 -18.70
N TRP A 64 13.48 -17.08 -18.34
CA TRP A 64 13.23 -17.78 -17.08
C TRP A 64 13.70 -16.99 -15.85
N VAL A 65 14.80 -16.22 -15.95
CA VAL A 65 15.29 -15.40 -14.84
C VAL A 65 14.31 -14.27 -14.54
N TYR A 66 13.82 -13.58 -15.58
CA TYR A 66 12.82 -12.53 -15.41
C TYR A 66 11.52 -13.07 -14.80
N LEU A 67 11.05 -14.23 -15.27
CA LEU A 67 9.86 -14.88 -14.72
C LEU A 67 10.02 -15.19 -13.23
N GLY A 68 11.15 -15.80 -12.85
CA GLY A 68 11.42 -16.16 -11.46
C GLY A 68 11.51 -14.94 -10.54
N VAL A 69 12.27 -13.92 -10.95
CA VAL A 69 12.45 -12.69 -10.16
C VAL A 69 11.14 -11.93 -10.01
N LEU A 70 10.40 -11.73 -11.11
CA LEU A 70 9.12 -11.02 -11.07
C LEU A 70 8.08 -11.76 -10.22
N MET A 71 8.00 -13.08 -10.32
CA MET A 71 7.07 -13.88 -9.52
C MET A 71 7.36 -13.76 -8.02
N VAL A 72 8.63 -13.89 -7.62
CA VAL A 72 9.04 -13.74 -6.22
C VAL A 72 8.78 -12.32 -5.73
N ALA A 73 9.11 -11.31 -6.55
CA ALA A 73 8.87 -9.92 -6.19
C ALA A 73 7.38 -9.62 -6.00
N ILE A 74 6.51 -10.06 -6.90
CA ILE A 74 5.07 -9.81 -6.79
C ILE A 74 4.51 -10.45 -5.51
N LEU A 75 4.93 -11.67 -5.16
CA LEU A 75 4.47 -12.34 -3.93
C LEU A 75 4.89 -11.59 -2.67
N ILE A 76 6.13 -11.09 -2.62
CA ILE A 76 6.65 -10.36 -1.45
C ILE A 76 5.97 -8.98 -1.33
N PHE A 77 5.76 -8.29 -2.45
CA PHE A 77 5.20 -6.94 -2.46
C PHE A 77 3.66 -6.90 -2.47
N ALA A 78 2.97 -8.01 -2.74
CA ALA A 78 1.51 -8.10 -2.72
C ALA A 78 0.85 -7.44 -1.48
N PRO A 79 1.25 -7.76 -0.22
CA PRO A 79 0.67 -7.12 0.96
C PRO A 79 1.01 -5.63 1.08
N PHE A 80 2.16 -5.19 0.57
CA PHE A 80 2.54 -3.77 0.58
C PHE A 80 1.74 -2.96 -0.42
N ASN A 81 1.63 -3.43 -1.66
CA ASN A 81 0.87 -2.74 -2.70
C ASN A 81 -0.58 -2.53 -2.25
N PHE A 82 -1.18 -3.53 -1.58
CA PHE A 82 -2.51 -3.42 -1.00
C PHE A 82 -2.63 -2.33 0.09
N ARG A 83 -1.64 -2.22 1.00
CA ARG A 83 -1.66 -1.23 2.08
C ARG A 83 -1.36 0.18 1.56
N TYR A 84 -0.32 0.32 0.75
CA TYR A 84 0.12 1.61 0.20
C TYR A 84 -0.89 2.22 -0.75
N SER A 85 -1.54 1.42 -1.59
CA SER A 85 -2.60 1.91 -2.47
C SER A 85 -3.65 2.73 -1.72
N ARG A 86 -4.11 2.24 -0.56
CA ARG A 86 -5.17 2.86 0.24
C ARG A 86 -4.66 4.09 0.98
N LEU A 87 -3.41 4.06 1.44
CA LEU A 87 -2.76 5.24 2.07
C LEU A 87 -2.55 6.37 1.04
N ILE A 88 -2.05 6.03 -0.14
CA ILE A 88 -1.84 6.98 -1.23
C ILE A 88 -3.18 7.56 -1.69
N LEU A 89 -4.21 6.74 -1.85
CA LEU A 89 -5.54 7.24 -2.20
C LEU A 89 -6.07 8.24 -1.16
N LEU A 90 -5.95 7.91 0.13
CA LEU A 90 -6.39 8.79 1.22
C LEU A 90 -5.65 10.14 1.22
N HIS A 91 -4.33 10.10 1.05
CA HIS A 91 -3.49 11.30 1.20
C HIS A 91 -3.40 12.15 -0.07
N TYR A 92 -3.31 11.51 -1.24
CA TYR A 92 -3.06 12.20 -2.51
C TYR A 92 -4.34 12.52 -3.27
N LEU A 93 -5.32 11.61 -3.25
CA LEU A 93 -6.53 11.71 -4.06
C LEU A 93 -7.75 12.17 -3.25
N THR A 94 -7.65 12.24 -1.91
CA THR A 94 -8.69 12.84 -1.07
C THR A 94 -8.17 14.09 -0.35
N PRO A 95 -8.04 15.24 -1.04
CA PRO A 95 -7.52 16.48 -0.47
C PRO A 95 -8.39 17.09 0.65
N LYS A 96 -9.58 16.52 0.89
CA LYS A 96 -10.48 16.89 2.00
C LYS A 96 -9.97 16.41 3.36
N VAL A 97 -9.07 15.43 3.40
CA VAL A 97 -8.49 14.93 4.65
C VAL A 97 -7.28 15.81 4.99
N LYS A 98 -7.47 16.73 5.94
CA LYS A 98 -6.39 17.58 6.46
C LYS A 98 -5.77 16.95 7.69
N TYR A 99 -4.47 17.14 7.84
CA TYR A 99 -3.76 16.85 9.07
C TYR A 99 -4.25 17.78 10.18
N ASP A 100 -4.57 17.20 11.34
CA ASP A 100 -4.93 17.95 12.54
C ASP A 100 -3.85 17.68 13.61
N PRO A 101 -3.08 18.71 14.00
CA PRO A 101 -1.95 18.54 14.93
C PRO A 101 -2.40 18.08 16.32
N LYS A 102 -3.67 18.25 16.69
CA LYS A 102 -4.21 17.79 17.98
C LYS A 102 -3.95 16.31 18.24
N TYR A 103 -4.04 15.47 17.20
CA TYR A 103 -3.81 14.04 17.33
C TYR A 103 -2.33 13.67 17.44
N GLU A 104 -1.41 14.57 17.05
CA GLU A 104 0.03 14.38 17.25
C GLU A 104 0.41 14.64 18.70
N ASP A 105 -0.12 15.73 19.27
CA ASP A 105 0.09 16.10 20.66
C ASP A 105 -0.47 15.02 21.60
N GLU A 106 -1.69 14.53 21.34
CA GLU A 106 -2.30 13.43 22.09
C GLU A 106 -1.46 12.14 22.02
N LEU A 107 -0.91 11.80 20.85
CA LEU A 107 -0.06 10.61 20.68
C LEU A 107 1.27 10.74 21.44
N ASN A 108 1.86 11.94 21.43
CA ASN A 108 3.12 12.22 22.13
C ASN A 108 2.94 12.16 23.65
N GLU A 109 1.78 12.58 24.17
CA GLU A 109 1.42 12.49 25.59
C GLU A 109 1.15 11.04 26.03
N GLU A 110 0.53 10.21 25.18
CA GLU A 110 0.38 8.77 25.45
C GLU A 110 1.71 7.99 25.44
N LEU A 111 2.71 8.46 24.71
CA LEU A 111 4.02 7.80 24.56
C LEU A 111 5.04 8.22 25.64
N SER A 112 4.78 9.29 26.39
CA SER A 112 5.60 9.78 27.51
C SER A 112 5.22 9.13 28.84
#